data_AF-A0A161LJZ1-F1
#
_entry.id   AF-A0A161LJZ1-F1
#
_cell.length_a   1.000
_cell.length_b   1.000
_cell.length_c   1.000
_cell.angle_alpha   90.00
_cell.angle_beta   90.00
_cell.angle_gamma   90.00
#
_symmetry.space_group_name_H-M   'P 1'
#
loop_
_entity.id
_entity.type
_entity.pdbx_description
1 polymer ?
#
loop_
_entity_poly.entity_id
_entity_poly.type
_entity_poly.pdbx_seq_one_letter_code
_entity_poly.pdbx_strand_id
1 'polypeptide(L)'
;MDRGNAELSLRTVAAEAGVRLGHLQHYFRTRADLVQAVLARVLARSLREVADVTGSAGGAVEPVVRSLLAQQEDARLVRLFTEIWALAAHDGSVAAEVRAFYRDYTGHVAEFVRSRDPGLPPHLCRARAETFVMLIEGASLFRSGVAAEASAATDAELTGLATALLGGGPPTGP
;
A
#
# COMPACT_ATOMS: atom_id res chain seq x y z
N MET A 1 -4.36 27.63 4.15
CA MET A 1 -3.33 26.60 4.44
C MET A 1 -3.04 25.88 3.13
N ASP A 2 -2.63 26.62 2.09
CA ASP A 2 -2.93 26.21 0.69
C ASP A 2 -1.69 25.80 -0.11
N ARG A 3 -0.54 25.60 0.54
CA ARG A 3 0.73 25.29 -0.15
C ARG A 3 1.07 23.80 -0.23
N GLY A 4 0.44 22.94 0.59
CA GLY A 4 0.71 21.48 0.56
C GLY A 4 0.23 20.79 -0.72
N ASN A 5 -0.82 21.31 -1.36
CA ASN A 5 -1.36 20.77 -2.61
C ASN A 5 -0.51 21.08 -3.85
N ALA A 6 0.61 21.79 -3.74
CA ALA A 6 1.46 22.15 -4.87
C ALA A 6 2.56 21.12 -5.20
N GLU A 7 2.95 20.27 -4.24
CA GLU A 7 4.10 19.35 -4.41
C GLU A 7 3.82 18.24 -5.42
N LEU A 8 2.61 17.67 -5.43
CA LEU A 8 2.27 16.58 -6.35
C LEU A 8 1.60 17.07 -7.65
N SER A 9 2.02 18.22 -8.19
CA SER A 9 1.44 18.80 -9.43
C SER A 9 2.16 18.29 -10.68
N LEU A 10 1.49 18.21 -11.83
CA LEU A 10 2.14 17.86 -13.11
C LEU A 10 3.34 18.75 -13.41
N ARG A 11 3.28 20.03 -13.00
CA ARG A 11 4.40 20.98 -13.17
C ARG A 11 5.58 20.62 -12.28
N THR A 12 5.35 20.32 -11.01
CA THR A 12 6.39 19.93 -10.06
C THR A 12 7.03 18.62 -10.48
N VAL A 13 6.21 17.62 -10.85
CA VAL A 13 6.69 16.33 -11.33
C VAL A 13 7.49 16.45 -12.63
N ALA A 14 7.08 17.32 -13.55
CA ALA A 14 7.85 17.59 -14.76
C ALA A 14 9.22 18.21 -14.44
N ALA A 15 9.26 19.16 -13.51
CA ALA A 15 10.50 19.82 -13.07
C ALA A 15 11.47 18.81 -12.41
N GLU A 16 10.98 18.01 -11.47
CA GLU A 16 11.77 16.97 -10.77
C GLU A 16 12.26 15.88 -11.74
N ALA A 17 11.44 15.49 -12.70
CA ALA A 17 11.81 14.48 -13.71
C ALA A 17 12.70 15.05 -14.83
N GLY A 18 13.01 16.36 -14.84
CA GLY A 18 13.81 17.00 -15.88
C GLY A 18 13.15 16.98 -17.26
N VAL A 19 11.82 16.87 -17.33
CA VAL A 19 11.05 16.83 -18.59
C VAL A 19 10.25 18.09 -18.80
N ARG A 20 9.96 18.41 -20.07
CA ARG A 20 9.06 19.53 -20.40
C ARG A 20 7.64 19.19 -19.94
N LEU A 21 6.94 20.15 -19.34
CA LEU A 21 5.54 19.99 -18.92
C LEU A 21 4.64 19.46 -20.06
N GLY A 22 4.79 19.99 -21.27
CA GLY A 22 4.03 19.52 -22.43
C GLY A 22 4.31 18.04 -22.81
N HIS A 23 5.51 17.54 -22.54
CA HIS A 23 5.85 16.13 -22.74
C HIS A 23 5.17 15.26 -21.67
N LEU A 24 5.16 15.69 -20.41
CA LEU A 24 4.44 14.97 -19.35
C LEU A 24 2.94 14.97 -19.60
N GLN A 25 2.37 16.11 -20.03
CA GLN A 25 0.95 16.26 -20.35
C GLN A 25 0.50 15.44 -21.57
N HIS A 26 1.44 15.05 -22.43
CA HIS A 26 1.15 14.10 -23.51
C HIS A 26 0.76 12.72 -22.96
N TYR A 27 1.38 12.29 -21.85
CA TYR A 27 1.09 11.01 -21.20
C TYR A 27 0.02 11.11 -20.10
N PHE A 28 0.01 12.22 -19.35
CA PHE A 28 -0.88 12.42 -18.21
C PHE A 28 -1.62 13.75 -18.37
N ARG A 29 -2.86 13.69 -18.87
CA ARG A 29 -3.65 14.89 -19.14
C ARG A 29 -4.12 15.53 -17.85
N THR A 30 -4.43 14.71 -16.84
CA THR A 30 -4.89 15.14 -15.53
C THR A 30 -3.96 14.69 -14.41
N ARG A 31 -4.15 15.29 -13.23
CA ARG A 31 -3.48 14.87 -12.00
C ARG A 31 -3.90 13.46 -11.59
N ALA A 32 -5.16 13.11 -11.80
CA ALA A 32 -5.67 11.77 -11.57
C ALA A 32 -4.98 10.74 -12.47
N ASP A 33 -4.76 11.05 -13.77
CA ASP A 33 -4.06 10.14 -14.69
C ASP A 33 -2.63 9.84 -14.20
N LEU A 34 -1.93 10.86 -13.69
CA LEU A 34 -0.60 10.67 -13.14
C LEU A 34 -0.64 9.81 -11.87
N VAL A 35 -1.55 10.10 -10.94
CA VAL A 35 -1.70 9.31 -9.69
C VAL A 35 -2.06 7.86 -10.02
N GLN A 36 -2.99 7.64 -10.96
CA GLN A 36 -3.38 6.32 -11.44
C GLN A 36 -2.18 5.53 -11.96
N ALA A 37 -1.34 6.15 -12.79
CA ALA A 37 -0.13 5.51 -13.32
C ALA A 37 0.91 5.19 -12.23
N VAL A 38 1.10 6.10 -11.27
CA VAL A 38 1.98 5.88 -10.11
C VAL A 38 1.48 4.70 -9.27
N LEU A 39 0.19 4.70 -8.89
CA LEU A 39 -0.42 3.63 -8.10
C LEU A 39 -0.36 2.28 -8.81
N ALA A 40 -0.62 2.24 -10.12
CA ALA A 40 -0.50 1.01 -10.92
C ALA A 40 0.94 0.48 -10.92
N ARG A 41 1.94 1.36 -11.04
CA ARG A 41 3.36 0.98 -11.01
C ARG A 41 3.77 0.42 -9.66
N VAL A 42 3.27 1.02 -8.57
CA VAL A 42 3.51 0.58 -7.19
C VAL A 42 2.85 -0.77 -6.94
N LEU A 43 1.58 -0.95 -7.30
CA LEU A 43 0.87 -2.23 -7.15
C LEU A 43 1.60 -3.35 -7.88
N ALA A 44 1.94 -3.13 -9.16
CA ALA A 44 2.65 -4.12 -9.96
C ALA A 44 4.02 -4.48 -9.38
N ARG A 45 4.71 -3.52 -8.73
CA ARG A 45 5.97 -3.78 -8.03
C ARG A 45 5.74 -4.63 -6.78
N SER A 46 4.80 -4.24 -5.93
CA SER A 46 4.48 -4.97 -4.71
C SER A 46 4.07 -6.42 -4.99
N LEU A 47 3.20 -6.64 -6.00
CA LEU A 47 2.78 -7.99 -6.39
C LEU A 47 3.95 -8.87 -6.86
N ARG A 48 4.93 -8.31 -7.58
CA ARG A 48 6.13 -9.06 -7.98
C ARG A 48 6.99 -9.43 -6.77
N GLU A 49 7.25 -8.48 -5.88
CA GLU A 49 8.05 -8.74 -4.67
C GLU A 49 7.39 -9.78 -3.77
N VAL A 50 6.07 -9.70 -3.58
CA VAL A 50 5.30 -10.71 -2.84
C VAL A 50 5.36 -12.08 -3.50
N ALA A 51 5.28 -12.17 -4.82
CA ALA A 51 5.37 -13.43 -5.55
C ALA A 51 6.75 -14.08 -5.38
N ASP A 52 7.82 -13.30 -5.49
CA ASP A 52 9.20 -13.76 -5.33
C ASP A 52 9.46 -14.28 -3.90
N VAL A 53 8.97 -13.55 -2.89
CA VAL A 53 9.07 -13.95 -1.48
C VAL A 53 8.22 -15.20 -1.21
N THR A 54 7.00 -15.27 -1.74
CA THR A 54 6.12 -16.44 -1.54
C THR A 54 6.73 -17.71 -2.15
N GLY A 55 7.32 -17.60 -3.35
CA GLY A 55 7.98 -18.71 -4.02
C GLY A 55 9.22 -19.22 -3.29
N SER A 56 10.05 -18.30 -2.76
CA SER A 56 11.26 -18.65 -2.01
C SER A 56 10.97 -19.16 -0.59
N ALA A 57 9.89 -18.68 0.05
CA ALA A 57 9.52 -19.03 1.41
C ALA A 57 8.75 -20.37 1.55
N GLY A 58 8.57 -21.12 0.46
CA GLY A 58 7.86 -22.40 0.48
C GLY A 58 6.41 -22.29 1.00
N GLY A 59 5.78 -21.13 0.84
CA GLY A 59 4.44 -20.86 1.34
C GLY A 59 4.36 -20.29 2.76
N ALA A 60 5.46 -20.02 3.47
CA ALA A 60 5.38 -19.31 4.76
C ALA A 60 4.82 -17.88 4.58
N VAL A 61 3.94 -17.44 5.49
CA VAL A 61 3.29 -16.12 5.44
C VAL A 61 4.15 -15.02 6.04
N GLU A 62 4.85 -15.35 7.13
CA GLU A 62 5.63 -14.38 7.90
C GLU A 62 6.71 -13.66 7.05
N PRO A 63 7.44 -14.32 6.13
CA PRO A 63 8.38 -13.62 5.23
C PRO A 63 7.70 -12.62 4.29
N VAL A 64 6.48 -12.91 3.83
CA VAL A 64 5.69 -11.98 3.01
C VAL A 64 5.31 -10.74 3.81
N VAL A 65 4.84 -10.93 5.04
CA VAL A 65 4.51 -9.82 5.96
C VAL A 65 5.74 -8.97 6.24
N ARG A 66 6.88 -9.60 6.57
CA ARG A 66 8.15 -8.87 6.80
C ARG A 66 8.58 -8.08 5.57
N SER A 67 8.43 -8.64 4.37
CA SER A 67 8.75 -7.93 3.12
C SER A 67 7.87 -6.69 2.93
N LEU A 68 6.57 -6.79 3.21
CA LEU A 68 5.65 -5.65 3.12
C LEU A 68 5.95 -4.58 4.17
N LEU A 69 6.32 -5.00 5.38
CA LEU A 69 6.74 -4.08 6.43
C LEU A 69 8.07 -3.39 6.09
N ALA A 70 9.03 -4.09 5.47
CA ALA A 70 10.30 -3.50 5.04
C ALA A 70 10.12 -2.41 3.96
N GLN A 71 9.10 -2.51 3.12
CA GLN A 71 8.78 -1.43 2.16
C GLN A 71 8.49 -0.09 2.84
N GLN A 72 7.98 -0.12 4.09
CA GLN A 72 7.67 1.09 4.86
C GLN A 72 8.90 1.79 5.44
N GLU A 73 10.08 1.16 5.37
CA GLU A 73 11.35 1.79 5.72
C GLU A 73 11.82 2.79 4.64
N ASP A 74 11.29 2.69 3.40
CA ASP A 74 11.52 3.72 2.40
C ASP A 74 10.65 4.95 2.70
N ALA A 75 11.22 5.89 3.44
CA ALA A 75 10.56 7.13 3.81
C ALA A 75 10.04 7.93 2.59
N ARG A 76 10.59 7.73 1.38
CA ARG A 76 10.06 8.36 0.16
C ARG A 76 8.73 7.74 -0.26
N LEU A 77 8.58 6.42 -0.13
CA LEU A 77 7.35 5.73 -0.47
C LEU A 77 6.22 6.14 0.47
N VAL A 78 6.49 6.21 1.78
CA VAL A 78 5.47 6.60 2.76
C VAL A 78 5.07 8.07 2.61
N ARG A 79 6.03 8.97 2.35
CA ARG A 79 5.71 10.37 2.02
C ARG A 79 4.85 10.49 0.77
N LEU A 80 5.18 9.75 -0.30
CA LEU A 80 4.38 9.73 -1.52
C LEU A 80 2.92 9.32 -1.24
N PHE A 81 2.69 8.24 -0.49
CA PHE A 81 1.33 7.82 -0.12
C PHE A 81 0.62 8.86 0.76
N THR A 82 1.34 9.47 1.70
CA THR A 82 0.79 10.54 2.55
C THR A 82 0.31 11.73 1.72
N GLU A 83 1.09 12.17 0.73
CA GLU A 83 0.70 13.25 -0.18
C GLU A 83 -0.48 12.84 -1.08
N ILE A 84 -0.51 11.59 -1.57
CA ILE A 84 -1.63 11.07 -2.36
C ILE A 84 -2.92 11.04 -1.54
N TRP A 85 -2.88 10.60 -0.27
CA TRP A 85 -4.06 10.60 0.60
C TRP A 85 -4.54 12.01 0.92
N ALA A 86 -3.62 12.93 1.22
CA ALA A 86 -3.95 14.34 1.43
C ALA A 86 -4.63 14.94 0.19
N LEU A 87 -4.11 14.63 -1.00
CA LEU A 87 -4.70 15.07 -2.27
C LEU A 87 -6.09 14.46 -2.50
N ALA A 88 -6.25 13.15 -2.27
CA ALA A 88 -7.53 12.46 -2.40
C ALA A 88 -8.61 12.99 -1.45
N ALA A 89 -8.23 13.51 -0.27
CA ALA A 89 -9.17 14.13 0.67
C ALA A 89 -9.82 15.41 0.10
N HIS A 90 -9.20 16.04 -0.90
CA HIS A 90 -9.65 17.31 -1.47
C HIS A 90 -10.02 17.24 -2.97
N ASP A 91 -9.63 16.17 -3.68
CA ASP A 91 -9.88 15.97 -5.10
C ASP A 91 -10.62 14.64 -5.34
N GLY A 92 -11.89 14.73 -5.73
CA GLY A 92 -12.75 13.57 -5.96
C GLY A 92 -12.31 12.66 -7.10
N SER A 93 -11.59 13.20 -8.10
CA SER A 93 -11.05 12.40 -9.21
C SER A 93 -9.87 11.56 -8.74
N VAL A 94 -8.96 12.14 -7.94
CA VAL A 94 -7.86 11.40 -7.31
C VAL A 94 -8.38 10.39 -6.29
N ALA A 95 -9.41 10.73 -5.52
CA ALA A 95 -10.05 9.81 -4.59
C ALA A 95 -10.63 8.57 -5.29
N ALA A 96 -11.14 8.72 -6.52
CA ALA A 96 -11.62 7.59 -7.31
C ALA A 96 -10.48 6.62 -7.66
N GLU A 97 -9.33 7.15 -8.08
CA GLU A 97 -8.14 6.34 -8.40
C GLU A 97 -7.55 5.65 -7.17
N VAL A 98 -7.47 6.35 -6.03
CA VAL A 98 -7.01 5.74 -4.77
C VAL A 98 -7.94 4.62 -4.32
N ARG A 99 -9.26 4.82 -4.40
CA ARG A 99 -10.24 3.75 -4.09
C ARG A 99 -10.13 2.56 -5.05
N ALA A 100 -9.85 2.82 -6.34
CA ALA A 100 -9.64 1.76 -7.32
C ALA A 100 -8.40 0.93 -6.98
N PHE A 101 -7.28 1.60 -6.69
CA PHE A 101 -6.06 0.96 -6.23
C PHE A 101 -6.29 0.05 -5.01
N TYR A 102 -6.96 0.57 -3.96
CA TYR A 102 -7.20 -0.23 -2.75
C TYR A 102 -8.15 -1.40 -2.98
N ARG A 103 -9.19 -1.24 -3.80
CA ARG A 103 -10.07 -2.34 -4.15
C ARG A 103 -9.30 -3.47 -4.83
N ASP A 104 -8.40 -3.13 -5.76
CA ASP A 104 -7.63 -4.12 -6.51
C ASP A 104 -6.57 -4.78 -5.60
N TYR A 105 -5.86 -3.99 -4.78
CA TYR A 105 -4.90 -4.51 -3.80
C TYR A 105 -5.55 -5.46 -2.79
N THR A 106 -6.67 -5.04 -2.18
CA THR A 106 -7.46 -5.89 -1.28
C THR A 106 -7.97 -7.15 -1.98
N GLY A 107 -8.33 -7.06 -3.27
CA GLY A 107 -8.72 -8.21 -4.08
C GLY A 107 -7.62 -9.29 -4.11
N HIS A 108 -6.39 -8.88 -4.41
CA HIS A 108 -5.23 -9.78 -4.40
C HIS A 108 -4.96 -10.40 -3.02
N VAL A 109 -5.07 -9.60 -1.95
CA VAL A 109 -4.90 -10.12 -0.57
C VAL A 109 -6.02 -11.10 -0.21
N ALA A 110 -7.27 -10.84 -0.62
CA ALA A 110 -8.38 -11.75 -0.37
C ALA A 110 -8.23 -13.10 -1.11
N GLU A 111 -7.69 -13.07 -2.33
CA GLU A 111 -7.33 -14.29 -3.06
C GLU A 111 -6.23 -15.08 -2.34
N PHE A 112 -5.23 -14.38 -1.81
CA PHE A 112 -4.18 -15.00 -1.00
C PHE A 112 -4.78 -15.66 0.26
N VAL A 113 -5.61 -14.97 1.02
CA VAL A 113 -6.29 -15.52 2.21
C VAL A 113 -7.10 -16.77 1.85
N ARG A 114 -7.90 -16.71 0.78
CA ARG A 114 -8.70 -17.84 0.30
C ARG A 114 -7.84 -19.03 -0.11
N SER A 115 -6.66 -18.81 -0.69
CA SER A 115 -5.74 -19.89 -1.04
C SER A 115 -5.19 -20.65 0.18
N ARG A 116 -5.15 -19.99 1.34
CA ARG A 116 -4.69 -20.58 2.61
C ARG A 116 -5.80 -21.23 3.41
N ASP A 117 -7.00 -20.69 3.32
CA ASP A 117 -8.19 -21.21 3.99
C ASP A 117 -9.36 -21.33 2.99
N PRO A 118 -9.40 -22.42 2.18
CA PRO A 118 -10.44 -22.61 1.17
C PRO A 118 -11.84 -22.78 1.76
N GLY A 119 -11.94 -23.10 3.06
CA GLY A 119 -13.22 -23.25 3.78
C GLY A 119 -13.82 -21.92 4.22
N LEU A 120 -13.04 -20.83 4.22
CA LEU A 120 -13.50 -19.53 4.65
C LEU A 120 -14.45 -18.90 3.60
N PRO A 121 -15.65 -18.44 3.99
CA PRO A 121 -16.56 -17.75 3.08
C PRO A 121 -15.92 -16.53 2.40
N PRO A 122 -16.21 -16.27 1.11
CA PRO A 122 -15.57 -15.19 0.36
C PRO A 122 -15.66 -13.80 1.00
N HIS A 123 -16.77 -13.48 1.66
CA HIS A 123 -16.96 -12.21 2.34
C HIS A 123 -16.04 -12.07 3.58
N LEU A 124 -15.73 -13.18 4.27
CA LEU A 124 -14.78 -13.18 5.39
C LEU A 124 -13.34 -13.10 4.89
N CYS A 125 -12.99 -13.75 3.78
CA CYS A 125 -11.69 -13.54 3.12
C CYS A 125 -11.48 -12.07 2.80
N ARG A 126 -12.53 -11.42 2.25
CA ARG A 126 -12.51 -10.00 1.91
C ARG A 126 -12.37 -9.11 3.15
N ALA A 127 -13.16 -9.33 4.20
CA ALA A 127 -13.06 -8.56 5.44
C ALA A 127 -11.69 -8.70 6.12
N ARG A 128 -11.11 -9.90 6.10
CA ARG A 128 -9.77 -10.17 6.65
C ARG A 128 -8.69 -9.46 5.84
N ALA A 129 -8.80 -9.47 4.51
CA ALA A 129 -7.91 -8.74 3.62
C ALA A 129 -8.01 -7.22 3.82
N GLU A 130 -9.21 -6.66 3.97
CA GLU A 130 -9.41 -5.24 4.26
C GLU A 130 -8.77 -4.86 5.59
N THR A 131 -8.97 -5.68 6.63
CA THR A 131 -8.37 -5.48 7.95
C THR A 131 -6.84 -5.52 7.89
N PHE A 132 -6.29 -6.48 7.15
CA PHE A 132 -4.85 -6.56 6.91
C PHE A 132 -4.32 -5.30 6.22
N VAL A 133 -4.95 -4.85 5.15
CA VAL A 133 -4.53 -3.64 4.42
C VAL A 133 -4.61 -2.42 5.34
N MET A 134 -5.70 -2.24 6.10
CA MET A 134 -5.84 -1.15 7.06
C MET A 134 -4.74 -1.18 8.13
N LEU A 135 -4.38 -2.37 8.64
CA LEU A 135 -3.32 -2.54 9.62
C LEU A 135 -1.95 -2.13 9.05
N ILE A 136 -1.61 -2.57 7.83
CA ILE A 136 -0.34 -2.23 7.18
C ILE A 136 -0.26 -0.72 6.87
N GLU A 137 -1.33 -0.13 6.34
CA GLU A 137 -1.36 1.29 6.00
C GLU A 137 -1.31 2.18 7.25
N GLY A 138 -2.05 1.84 8.30
CA GLY A 138 -1.97 2.53 9.58
C GLY A 138 -0.57 2.43 10.19
N ALA A 139 0.03 1.24 10.15
CA ALA A 139 1.38 1.03 10.66
C ALA A 139 2.45 1.83 9.89
N SER A 140 2.27 2.06 8.59
CA SER A 140 3.24 2.83 7.77
C SER A 140 3.54 4.20 8.39
N LEU A 141 2.51 4.93 8.84
CA LEU A 141 2.65 6.27 9.44
C LEU A 141 3.47 6.27 10.74
N PHE A 142 3.29 5.24 11.56
CA PHE A 142 3.96 5.11 12.86
C PHE A 142 5.35 4.46 12.76
N ARG A 143 5.67 3.82 11.63
CA ARG A 143 6.98 3.19 11.39
C ARG A 143 7.92 4.06 10.55
N SER A 144 7.39 5.00 9.77
CA SER A 144 8.17 5.80 8.81
C SER A 144 8.78 7.08 9.37
N GLY A 145 8.60 7.37 10.67
CA GLY A 145 8.99 8.66 11.26
C GLY A 145 8.01 9.81 10.98
N VAL A 146 6.86 9.55 10.32
CA VAL A 146 5.86 10.60 10.03
C VAL A 146 5.04 10.93 11.27
N ALA A 147 4.47 9.91 11.94
CA ALA A 147 3.69 10.07 13.15
C ALA A 147 4.44 9.61 14.41
N ALA A 148 5.32 8.61 14.27
CA ALA A 148 6.15 8.07 15.34
C ALA A 148 7.37 7.33 14.75
N GLU A 149 8.25 6.84 15.63
CA GLU A 149 9.36 5.97 15.28
C GLU A 149 9.01 4.50 15.53
N ALA A 150 9.53 3.61 14.68
CA ALA A 150 9.36 2.17 14.85
C ALA A 150 10.04 1.67 16.13
N SER A 151 9.45 0.66 16.77
CA SER A 151 10.07 -0.06 17.88
C SER A 151 10.09 -1.56 17.57
N ALA A 152 11.16 -2.24 17.97
CA ALA A 152 11.30 -3.68 17.73
C ALA A 152 10.15 -4.49 18.36
N ALA A 153 9.66 -4.07 19.53
CA ALA A 153 8.54 -4.73 20.21
C ALA A 153 7.22 -4.57 19.44
N THR A 154 6.91 -3.34 18.98
CA THR A 154 5.71 -3.08 18.17
C THR A 154 5.77 -3.78 16.82
N ASP A 155 6.94 -3.82 16.18
CA ASP A 155 7.13 -4.50 14.89
C ASP A 155 6.93 -6.01 15.00
N ALA A 156 7.38 -6.63 16.10
CA ALA A 156 7.14 -8.04 16.37
C ALA A 156 5.64 -8.34 16.53
N GLU A 157 4.93 -7.54 17.33
CA GLU A 157 3.48 -7.68 17.55
C GLU A 157 2.70 -7.47 16.24
N LEU A 158 3.03 -6.42 15.49
CA LEU A 158 2.44 -6.12 14.20
C LEU A 158 2.64 -7.28 13.21
N THR A 159 3.84 -7.84 13.16
CA THR A 159 4.15 -8.99 12.30
C THR A 159 3.31 -10.21 12.67
N GLY A 160 3.14 -10.48 13.98
CA GLY A 160 2.31 -11.58 14.47
C GLY A 160 0.84 -11.43 14.06
N LEU A 161 0.25 -10.25 14.33
CA LEU A 161 -1.14 -9.94 13.98
C LEU A 161 -1.39 -10.00 12.46
N ALA A 162 -0.50 -9.38 11.68
CA ALA A 162 -0.58 -9.39 10.23
C ALA A 162 -0.43 -10.81 9.65
N THR A 163 0.45 -11.63 10.23
CA THR A 163 0.61 -13.05 9.84
C THR A 163 -0.63 -13.86 10.18
N ALA A 164 -1.27 -13.65 11.34
CA ALA A 164 -2.51 -14.32 11.70
C ALA A 164 -3.66 -13.99 10.73
N LEU A 165 -3.78 -12.71 10.34
CA LEU A 165 -4.75 -12.27 9.32
C LEU A 165 -4.54 -12.92 7.95
N LEU A 166 -3.33 -13.35 7.62
CA LEU A 166 -3.04 -14.00 6.34
C LEU A 166 -2.99 -15.54 6.42
N GLY A 167 -2.68 -16.09 7.58
CA GLY A 167 -2.38 -17.51 7.80
C GLY A 167 -3.57 -18.40 8.16
N GLY A 168 -4.76 -17.84 8.43
CA GLY A 168 -5.97 -18.63 8.70
C GLY A 168 -6.15 -19.11 10.14
N GLY A 169 -5.21 -18.81 11.05
CA GLY A 169 -5.34 -19.15 12.46
C GLY A 169 -6.18 -18.13 13.24
N PRO A 170 -6.93 -18.55 14.29
CA PRO A 170 -7.44 -17.58 15.26
C PRO A 170 -6.26 -16.78 15.83
N PRO A 171 -6.46 -15.51 16.21
CA PRO A 171 -5.41 -14.75 16.87
C PRO A 171 -4.93 -15.55 18.08
N THR A 172 -3.66 -15.92 18.09
CA THR A 172 -3.01 -16.47 19.27
C THR A 172 -2.91 -15.34 20.29
N GLY A 173 -3.97 -15.13 21.05
CA GLY A 173 -3.93 -14.35 22.29
C GLY A 173 -3.56 -15.27 23.45
N PRO A 174 -2.93 -14.73 24.52
CA PRO A 174 -2.93 -15.37 25.83
C PRO A 174 -4.34 -15.46 26.43
#